data_AF-A0A3S0F179-F1
#
_entry.id   AF-A0A3S0F179-F1
#
_cell.length_a   1.000
_cell.length_b   1.000
_cell.length_c   1.000
_cell.angle_alpha   90.00
_cell.angle_beta   90.00
_cell.angle_gamma   90.00
#
_symmetry.space_group_name_H-M   'P 1'
#
loop_
_entity.id
_entity.type
_entity.pdbx_description
1 polymer ?
#
loop_
_entity_poly.entity_id
_entity_poly.type
_entity_poly.pdbx_seq_one_letter_code
_entity_poly.pdbx_strand_id
1 'polypeptide(L)'
;MQNLQQLIAAGFNRGHDDTPGMDRTVSALEWAFANIGNSGTACCYADDAAGYLEARLIAAYAIQSLAHHRAGDMQKAFQQYQKARAVYDLATDKSSGGALSKQVDAVLSDLGRMFEQKRAAA
;
A
#
# COMPACT_ATOMS: atom_id res chain seq x y z
N MET A 1 6.39 -1.14 -13.45
CA MET A 1 7.41 -1.40 -12.39
C MET A 1 7.79 -0.15 -11.60
N GLN A 2 7.99 1.02 -12.25
CA GLN A 2 8.32 2.27 -11.55
C GLN A 2 7.28 2.66 -10.48
N ASN A 3 5.98 2.49 -10.77
CA ASN A 3 4.90 2.74 -9.81
C ASN A 3 4.94 1.81 -8.59
N LEU A 4 5.33 0.54 -8.78
CA LEU A 4 5.48 -0.41 -7.67
C LEU A 4 6.67 -0.05 -6.80
N GLN A 5 7.79 0.36 -7.40
CA GLN A 5 8.95 0.86 -6.65
C GLN A 5 8.59 2.13 -5.87
N GLN A 6 7.81 3.03 -6.48
CA GLN A 6 7.30 4.23 -5.81
C GLN A 6 6.34 3.88 -4.68
N LEU A 7 5.45 2.89 -4.85
CA LEU A 7 4.54 2.44 -3.80
C LEU A 7 5.30 1.76 -2.64
N ILE A 8 6.28 0.91 -2.94
CA ILE A 8 7.18 0.33 -1.93
C ILE A 8 7.89 1.45 -1.19
N ALA A 9 8.47 2.41 -1.93
CA ALA A 9 9.13 3.56 -1.34
C ALA A 9 8.16 4.41 -0.53
N ALA A 10 6.91 4.64 -0.96
CA ALA A 10 5.94 5.43 -0.22
C ALA A 10 5.45 4.72 1.05
N GLY A 11 5.33 3.39 1.02
CA GLY A 11 5.14 2.58 2.21
C GLY A 11 6.35 2.66 3.15
N PHE A 12 7.58 2.75 2.62
CA PHE A 12 8.83 2.76 3.40
C PHE A 12 9.43 4.16 3.67
N ASN A 13 8.87 5.23 3.11
CA ASN A 13 9.64 6.46 2.94
C ASN A 13 9.96 7.05 4.31
N ARG A 14 11.25 7.35 4.46
CA ARG A 14 11.95 7.79 5.67
C ARG A 14 11.08 8.73 6.50
N GLY A 15 11.20 8.57 7.83
CA GLY A 15 10.44 9.19 8.91
C GLY A 15 10.19 10.67 8.74
N HIS A 16 9.35 11.24 9.60
CA HIS A 16 9.03 12.67 9.59
C HIS A 16 10.28 13.51 9.31
N ASP A 17 10.14 14.54 8.47
CA ASP A 17 11.17 15.24 7.65
C ASP A 17 12.56 15.50 8.31
N ASP A 18 12.68 15.36 9.63
CA ASP A 18 13.87 15.51 10.46
C ASP A 18 14.59 14.22 10.87
N THR A 19 14.10 13.01 10.51
CA THR A 19 14.74 11.73 10.90
C THR A 19 15.04 10.82 9.71
N PRO A 20 16.14 11.10 8.97
CA PRO A 20 16.61 10.23 7.91
C PRO A 20 16.87 8.80 8.44
N GLY A 21 16.09 7.83 7.96
CA GLY A 21 16.25 6.41 8.30
C GLY A 21 15.22 5.84 9.27
N MET A 22 14.32 6.65 9.83
CA MET A 22 13.16 6.15 10.58
C MET A 22 12.04 5.70 9.65
N ASP A 23 11.17 4.84 10.15
CA ASP A 23 10.03 4.30 9.43
C ASP A 23 8.80 5.18 9.70
N ARG A 24 8.18 5.80 8.68
CA ARG A 24 7.03 6.71 8.86
C ARG A 24 5.85 6.08 9.58
N THR A 25 5.61 4.78 9.39
CA THR A 25 4.58 4.06 10.14
C THR A 25 4.93 4.04 11.63
N VAL A 26 6.17 3.66 11.97
CA VAL A 26 6.64 3.59 13.35
C VAL A 26 6.62 4.98 13.99
N SER A 27 7.15 5.99 13.31
CA SER A 27 7.13 7.37 13.81
C SER A 27 5.70 7.85 14.04
N ALA A 28 4.78 7.67 13.08
CA ALA A 28 3.39 8.08 13.26
C ALA A 28 2.73 7.38 14.47
N LEU A 29 3.01 6.11 14.72
CA LEU A 29 2.55 5.41 15.91
C LEU A 29 3.15 5.96 17.22
N GLU A 30 4.47 6.23 17.24
CA GLU A 30 5.15 6.83 18.38
C GLU A 30 4.58 8.21 18.72
N TRP A 31 4.34 9.05 17.71
CA TRP A 31 3.73 10.37 17.86
C TRP A 31 2.27 10.28 18.31
N ALA A 32 1.49 9.34 17.79
CA ALA A 32 0.13 9.08 18.25
C ALA A 32 0.10 8.70 19.74
N PHE A 33 1.00 7.80 20.15
CA PHE A 33 1.11 7.38 21.55
C PHE A 33 1.57 8.51 22.48
N ALA A 34 2.60 9.27 22.07
CA ALA A 34 3.10 10.41 22.82
C ALA A 34 2.03 11.49 23.04
N ASN A 35 1.04 11.58 22.14
CA ASN A 35 -0.04 12.57 22.19
C ASN A 35 -1.37 12.00 22.65
N ILE A 36 -1.44 10.80 23.27
CA ILE A 36 -2.72 10.15 23.59
C ILE A 36 -3.64 10.98 24.52
N GLY A 37 -3.07 11.91 25.30
CA GLY A 37 -3.82 12.88 26.11
C GLY A 37 -4.41 14.06 25.32
N ASN A 38 -3.98 14.27 24.07
CA ASN A 38 -4.52 15.21 23.10
C ASN A 38 -5.15 14.43 21.94
N SER A 39 -6.44 14.09 22.11
CA SER A 39 -7.17 13.18 21.22
C SER A 39 -7.14 13.60 19.75
N GLY A 40 -7.22 14.90 19.45
CA GLY A 40 -7.17 15.39 18.06
C GLY A 40 -5.84 15.08 17.38
N THR A 41 -4.72 15.38 18.05
CA THR A 41 -3.38 15.12 17.49
C THR A 41 -3.07 13.64 17.42
N ALA A 42 -3.45 12.86 18.45
CA ALA A 42 -3.26 11.41 18.45
C ALA A 42 -4.03 10.72 17.31
N CYS A 43 -5.27 11.13 17.05
CA CYS A 43 -6.08 10.58 15.95
C CYS A 43 -5.42 10.83 14.58
N CYS A 44 -4.97 12.06 14.30
CA CYS A 44 -4.32 12.35 13.01
C CYS A 44 -3.10 11.46 12.76
N TYR A 45 -2.22 11.31 13.76
CA TYR A 45 -1.04 10.46 13.61
C TYR A 45 -1.39 8.96 13.52
N ALA A 46 -2.45 8.51 14.20
CA ALA A 46 -2.92 7.15 14.09
C ALA A 46 -3.50 6.85 12.68
N ASP A 47 -4.23 7.80 12.10
CA ASP A 47 -4.77 7.69 10.74
C ASP A 47 -3.66 7.66 9.68
N ASP A 48 -2.63 8.50 9.85
CA ASP A 48 -1.43 8.46 9.00
C ASP A 48 -0.73 7.09 9.08
N ALA A 49 -0.53 6.56 10.30
CA ALA A 49 0.07 5.26 10.52
C ALA A 49 -0.73 4.13 9.82
N ALA A 50 -2.06 4.18 9.91
CA ALA A 50 -2.95 3.23 9.25
C ALA A 50 -2.77 3.30 7.72
N GLY A 51 -2.77 4.49 7.12
CA GLY A 51 -2.57 4.66 5.69
C GLY A 51 -1.21 4.12 5.20
N TYR A 52 -0.14 4.31 5.97
CA TYR A 52 1.17 3.72 5.63
C TYR A 52 1.16 2.18 5.70
N LEU A 53 0.50 1.59 6.71
CA LEU A 53 0.36 0.13 6.83
C LEU A 53 -0.41 -0.47 5.66
N GLU A 54 -1.52 0.16 5.27
CA GLU A 54 -2.35 -0.28 4.15
C GLU A 54 -1.54 -0.30 2.85
N ALA A 55 -0.78 0.76 2.55
CA ALA A 55 0.06 0.79 1.36
C ALA A 55 1.15 -0.28 1.35
N ARG A 56 1.76 -0.58 2.50
CA ARG A 56 2.72 -1.69 2.62
C ARG A 56 2.07 -3.04 2.34
N LEU A 57 0.88 -3.25 2.89
CA LEU A 57 0.15 -4.50 2.71
C LEU A 57 -0.24 -4.70 1.23
N ILE A 58 -0.72 -3.64 0.58
CA ILE A 58 -1.03 -3.62 -0.85
C ILE A 58 0.22 -3.93 -1.68
N ALA A 59 1.35 -3.27 -1.39
CA ALA A 59 2.61 -3.51 -2.07
C ALA A 59 3.08 -4.96 -1.92
N ALA A 60 2.98 -5.53 -0.72
CA ALA A 60 3.34 -6.92 -0.44
C ALA A 60 2.51 -7.90 -1.29
N TYR A 61 1.18 -7.73 -1.32
CA TYR A 61 0.32 -8.56 -2.15
C TYR A 61 0.57 -8.37 -3.66
N ALA A 62 0.85 -7.15 -4.11
CA ALA A 62 1.22 -6.88 -5.49
C ALA A 62 2.53 -7.59 -5.90
N ILE A 63 3.55 -7.58 -5.03
CA ILE A 63 4.81 -8.30 -5.25
C ILE A 63 4.56 -9.82 -5.30
N GLN A 64 3.78 -10.37 -4.37
CA GLN A 64 3.45 -11.79 -4.37
C GLN A 64 2.66 -12.19 -5.63
N SER A 65 1.73 -11.34 -6.08
CA SER A 65 1.01 -11.53 -7.34
C SER A 65 1.97 -11.65 -8.53
N LEU A 66 2.91 -10.71 -8.66
CA LEU A 66 3.92 -10.72 -9.72
C LEU A 66 4.84 -11.93 -9.63
N ALA A 67 5.25 -12.33 -8.42
CA ALA A 67 6.11 -13.49 -8.21
C ALA A 67 5.40 -14.78 -8.67
N HIS A 68 4.14 -14.98 -8.28
CA HIS A 68 3.35 -16.13 -8.71
C HIS A 68 3.08 -16.11 -10.22
N HIS A 69 2.79 -14.94 -10.79
CA HIS A 69 2.58 -14.80 -12.24
C HIS A 69 3.83 -15.20 -13.01
N ARG A 70 5.02 -14.77 -12.56
CA ARG A 70 6.31 -15.15 -13.16
C ARG A 70 6.63 -16.64 -12.99
N ALA A 71 6.19 -17.24 -11.88
CA ALA A 71 6.31 -18.68 -11.65
C ALA A 71 5.27 -19.52 -12.43
N GLY A 72 4.34 -18.88 -13.15
CA GLY A 72 3.28 -19.56 -13.91
C GLY A 72 2.05 -19.97 -13.09
N ASP A 73 2.04 -19.72 -11.77
CA ASP A 73 0.91 -20.01 -10.90
C ASP A 73 -0.13 -18.88 -10.96
N MET A 74 -0.90 -18.86 -12.05
CA MET A 74 -1.87 -17.80 -12.34
C MET A 74 -3.00 -17.72 -11.32
N GLN A 75 -3.41 -18.85 -10.75
CA GLN A 75 -4.45 -18.87 -9.72
C GLN A 75 -3.98 -18.15 -8.46
N LYS A 76 -2.78 -18.47 -7.96
CA LYS A 76 -2.23 -17.76 -6.79
C LYS A 76 -1.93 -16.30 -7.11
N ALA A 77 -1.43 -15.99 -8.30
CA ALA A 77 -1.19 -14.62 -8.72
C ALA A 77 -2.48 -13.77 -8.62
N PHE A 78 -3.57 -14.28 -9.19
CA PHE A 78 -4.86 -13.60 -9.16
C PHE A 78 -5.44 -13.50 -7.74
N GLN A 79 -5.24 -14.51 -6.89
CA GLN A 79 -5.63 -14.44 -5.47
C GLN A 79 -4.92 -13.32 -4.72
N GLN A 80 -3.61 -13.13 -4.91
CA GLN A 80 -2.89 -12.05 -4.23
C GLN A 80 -3.30 -10.68 -4.78
N TYR A 81 -3.52 -10.56 -6.09
CA TYR A 81 -4.08 -9.34 -6.67
C TYR A 81 -5.44 -8.96 -6.06
N GLN A 82 -6.36 -9.92 -5.89
CA GLN A 82 -7.64 -9.66 -5.24
C GLN A 82 -7.49 -9.19 -3.79
N LYS A 83 -6.54 -9.75 -3.03
CA LYS A 83 -6.24 -9.26 -1.68
C LYS A 83 -5.73 -7.83 -1.68
N ALA A 84 -4.82 -7.49 -2.60
CA ALA A 84 -4.33 -6.12 -2.75
C ALA A 84 -5.47 -5.15 -3.03
N ARG A 85 -6.41 -5.53 -3.91
CA ARG A 85 -7.57 -4.73 -4.25
C ARG A 85 -8.56 -4.58 -3.10
N ALA A 86 -8.85 -5.64 -2.36
CA ALA A 86 -9.74 -5.58 -1.20
C ALA A 86 -9.21 -4.64 -0.11
N VAL A 87 -7.89 -4.63 0.15
CA VAL A 87 -7.28 -3.68 1.09
C VAL A 87 -7.41 -2.24 0.56
N TYR A 88 -7.19 -2.03 -0.74
CA TYR A 88 -7.32 -0.70 -1.34
C TYR A 88 -8.76 -0.16 -1.31
N ASP A 89 -9.75 -1.00 -1.60
CA ASP A 89 -11.17 -0.62 -1.55
C ASP A 89 -11.56 -0.23 -0.11
N LEU A 90 -11.10 -1.00 0.90
CA LEU A 90 -11.30 -0.67 2.32
C LEU A 90 -10.61 0.64 2.76
N ALA A 91 -9.46 0.97 2.17
CA ALA A 91 -8.68 2.16 2.49
C ALA A 91 -9.27 3.43 1.86
N THR A 92 -9.75 3.33 0.62
CA THR A 92 -10.37 4.44 -0.13
C THR A 92 -11.75 4.82 0.39
N ASP A 93 -12.50 3.85 0.93
CA ASP A 93 -13.74 4.13 1.66
C ASP A 93 -13.50 4.94 2.95
N LYS A 94 -12.26 4.96 3.48
CA LYS A 94 -11.91 5.59 4.76
C LYS A 94 -11.08 6.86 4.64
N SER A 95 -10.33 7.06 3.55
CA SER A 95 -9.35 8.14 3.45
C SER A 95 -9.48 8.95 2.16
N SER A 96 -9.58 10.27 2.30
CA SER A 96 -9.61 11.22 1.19
C SER A 96 -8.23 11.37 0.55
N GLY A 97 -7.92 10.48 -0.41
CA GLY A 97 -7.20 10.85 -1.64
C GLY A 97 -5.77 11.39 -1.51
N GLY A 98 -4.93 10.79 -0.68
CA GLY A 98 -3.49 11.12 -0.65
C GLY A 98 -2.73 10.68 -1.92
N ALA A 99 -1.53 11.23 -2.13
CA ALA A 99 -0.61 10.88 -3.24
C ALA A 99 -0.30 9.37 -3.34
N LEU A 100 -0.46 8.66 -2.21
CA LEU A 100 -0.35 7.21 -2.08
C LEU A 100 -1.42 6.46 -2.90
N SER A 101 -2.64 7.00 -2.98
CA SER A 101 -3.74 6.40 -3.75
C SER A 101 -3.39 6.28 -5.23
N LYS A 102 -2.83 7.34 -5.83
CA LYS A 102 -2.48 7.33 -7.27
C LYS A 102 -1.44 6.26 -7.61
N GLN A 103 -0.50 6.01 -6.70
CA GLN A 103 0.52 4.98 -6.88
C GLN A 103 -0.08 3.58 -6.75
N VAL A 104 -0.97 3.38 -5.76
CA VAL A 104 -1.72 2.13 -5.62
C VAL A 104 -2.58 1.86 -6.85
N ASP A 105 -3.37 2.84 -7.28
CA ASP A 105 -4.24 2.77 -8.45
C ASP A 105 -3.48 2.31 -9.70
N ALA A 106 -2.31 2.91 -9.94
CA ALA A 106 -1.47 2.56 -11.06
C ALA A 106 -0.96 1.11 -10.96
N VAL A 107 -0.54 0.65 -9.77
CA VAL A 107 -0.09 -0.73 -9.55
C VAL A 107 -1.22 -1.74 -9.75
N LEU A 108 -2.40 -1.47 -9.19
CA LEU A 108 -3.55 -2.36 -9.32
C LEU A 108 -4.11 -2.38 -10.75
N SER A 109 -4.06 -1.25 -11.46
CA SER A 109 -4.44 -1.17 -12.87
C SER A 109 -3.46 -1.93 -13.78
N ASP A 110 -2.16 -1.87 -13.50
CA ASP A 110 -1.15 -2.66 -14.22
C ASP A 110 -1.39 -4.16 -14.03
N LEU A 111 -1.65 -4.59 -12.79
CA LEU A 111 -1.96 -6.00 -12.48
C LEU A 111 -3.26 -6.45 -13.13
N GLY A 112 -4.32 -5.64 -13.06
CA GLY A 112 -5.60 -5.94 -13.71
C GLY A 112 -5.45 -6.18 -15.21
N ARG A 113 -4.75 -5.26 -15.90
CA ARG A 113 -4.45 -5.40 -17.33
C ARG A 113 -3.66 -6.66 -17.67
N MET A 114 -2.70 -7.06 -16.83
CA MET A 114 -1.96 -8.31 -17.03
C MET A 114 -2.89 -9.53 -16.99
N PHE A 115 -3.82 -9.60 -16.04
CA PHE A 115 -4.76 -10.72 -15.95
C PHE A 115 -5.78 -10.72 -17.10
N GLU A 116 -6.23 -9.55 -17.56
CA GLU A 116 -7.11 -9.44 -18.72
C GLU A 116 -6.44 -9.92 -20.01
N GLN A 117 -5.21 -9.48 -20.27
CA GLN A 117 -4.43 -9.90 -21.43
C GLN A 117 -4.18 -11.41 -21.44
N LYS A 118 -3.88 -11.99 -20.27
CA LYS A 118 -3.64 -13.43 -20.17
C LYS A 118 -4.92 -14.24 -20.39
N ARG A 119 -6.07 -13.73 -19.95
CA ARG A 119 -7.39 -14.32 -20.24
C ARG A 119 -7.77 -14.23 -21.71
N ALA A 120 -7.39 -13.14 -22.40
CA ALA A 120 -7.62 -13.00 -23.84
C ALA A 120 -6.70 -13.89 -24.70
N ALA A 121 -5.58 -14.35 -24.13
CA ALA A 121 -4.59 -15.20 -24.81
C ALA A 121 -4.72 -16.71 -24.47
N ALA A 122 -5.74 -17.10 -23.69
CA ALA A 122 -6.05 -18.47 -23.31
C ALA A 122 -7.29 -18.96 -24.09
#